data_AF-A0A2E8VKZ3-F1
#
_entry.id   AF-A0A2E8VKZ3-F1
#
_cell.length_a   1.000
_cell.length_b   1.000
_cell.length_c   1.000
_cell.angle_alpha   90.00
_cell.angle_beta   90.00
_cell.angle_gamma   90.00
#
_symmetry.space_group_name_H-M   'P 1'
#
loop_
_entity.id
_entity.type
_entity.pdbx_description
1 polymer ?
#
loop_
_entity_poly.entity_id
_entity_poly.type
_entity_poly.pdbx_seq_one_letter_code
_entity_poly.pdbx_strand_id
1 'polypeptide(L)'
;MEIGRAFLDDVRSVDTRYVGRLRRALLVFHAPLDRTVDIDQAEALFHAAKHPKSFVSLDKSDHLLSNKADVEFVASTIAGWLPRQLERSDPVSRWESPAAPGEVVVDELNRAFARRVFTATHEWIADEPLHVGADLGPDPYAQLLAALGTCTSMTIRVVANRKGVALDHVRVRLRHHWEHVEDCETCEGDGARTVDVIEA
;
A
#
# COMPACT_ATOMS: atom_id res chain seq x y z
N MET A 1 4.93 19.53 -18.54
CA MET A 1 3.52 19.72 -18.92
C MET A 1 3.37 21.16 -19.39
N GLU A 2 3.35 21.40 -20.70
CA GLU A 2 3.16 22.75 -21.23
C GLU A 2 1.65 23.04 -21.33
N ILE A 3 1.18 24.07 -20.61
CA ILE A 3 -0.19 24.57 -20.73
C ILE A 3 -0.21 25.48 -21.96
N GLY A 4 -0.68 24.94 -23.09
CA GLY A 4 -0.75 25.64 -24.37
C GLY A 4 -2.08 26.35 -24.62
N ARG A 5 -2.12 27.20 -25.66
CA ARG A 5 -3.32 27.93 -26.09
C ARG A 5 -4.53 27.03 -26.36
N ALA A 6 -4.29 25.82 -26.89
CA ALA A 6 -5.33 24.83 -27.13
C ALA A 6 -6.08 24.42 -25.86
N PHE A 7 -5.38 24.20 -24.74
CA PHE A 7 -6.01 23.87 -23.46
C PHE A 7 -6.91 25.01 -22.95
N LEU A 8 -6.46 26.26 -23.11
CA LEU A 8 -7.25 27.43 -22.71
C LEU A 8 -8.50 27.61 -23.58
N ASP A 9 -8.38 27.38 -24.88
CA ASP A 9 -9.52 27.46 -25.81
C ASP A 9 -10.54 26.33 -25.56
N ASP A 10 -10.06 25.12 -25.23
CA ASP A 10 -10.91 23.99 -24.84
C ASP A 10 -11.66 24.27 -23.55
N VAL A 11 -10.98 24.73 -22.48
CA VAL A 11 -11.63 25.06 -21.20
C VAL A 11 -12.66 26.18 -21.36
N ARG A 12 -12.41 27.18 -22.20
CA ARG A 12 -13.37 28.26 -22.49
C ARG A 12 -14.65 27.78 -23.17
N SER A 13 -14.59 26.67 -23.89
CA SER A 13 -15.75 26.09 -24.56
C SER A 13 -16.63 25.24 -23.64
N VAL A 14 -16.11 24.86 -22.47
CA VAL A 14 -16.80 23.98 -21.51
C VAL A 14 -17.54 24.80 -20.47
N ASP A 15 -18.85 24.58 -20.38
CA ASP A 15 -19.73 25.19 -19.39
C ASP A 15 -20.07 24.20 -18.27
N THR A 16 -20.20 24.71 -17.04
CA THR A 16 -20.72 24.04 -15.84
C THR A 16 -22.01 23.23 -16.08
N ARG A 17 -22.84 23.62 -17.07
CA ARG A 17 -24.02 22.85 -17.51
C ARG A 17 -23.71 21.39 -17.92
N TYR A 18 -22.48 21.08 -18.30
CA TYR A 18 -22.06 19.71 -18.59
C TYR A 18 -22.12 18.80 -17.36
N VAL A 19 -21.88 19.33 -16.16
CA VAL A 19 -21.87 18.56 -14.90
C VAL A 19 -23.21 17.87 -14.65
N GLY A 20 -24.32 18.53 -14.96
CA GLY A 20 -25.67 17.96 -14.83
C GLY A 20 -25.94 16.76 -15.74
N ARG A 21 -25.10 16.53 -16.76
CA ARG A 21 -25.20 15.40 -17.71
C ARG A 21 -24.34 14.20 -17.31
N LEU A 22 -23.40 14.37 -16.37
CA LEU A 22 -22.45 13.31 -15.99
C LEU A 22 -23.12 12.06 -15.43
N ARG A 23 -24.28 12.19 -14.77
CA ARG A 23 -24.99 11.09 -14.08
C ARG A 23 -24.05 10.28 -13.17
N ARG A 24 -23.16 10.99 -12.46
CA ARG A 24 -22.24 10.45 -11.46
C ARG A 24 -22.43 11.17 -10.13
N ALA A 25 -22.07 10.50 -9.04
CA ALA A 25 -21.99 11.12 -7.74
C ALA A 25 -20.94 12.23 -7.73
N LEU A 26 -21.24 13.37 -7.10
CA LEU A 26 -20.33 14.52 -7.03
C LEU A 26 -20.05 14.91 -5.57
N LEU A 27 -18.78 15.06 -5.22
CA LEU A 27 -18.33 15.64 -3.96
C LEU A 27 -17.47 16.87 -4.29
N VAL A 28 -17.88 18.03 -3.78
CA VAL A 28 -17.17 19.30 -3.95
C VAL A 28 -16.58 19.71 -2.61
N PHE A 29 -15.28 20.01 -2.59
CA PHE A 29 -14.62 20.68 -1.48
C PHE A 29 -14.21 22.07 -1.91
N HIS A 30 -14.47 23.09 -1.09
CA HIS A 30 -14.00 24.44 -1.38
C HIS A 30 -13.86 25.27 -0.10
N ALA A 31 -12.83 26.12 -0.04
CA ALA A 31 -12.65 27.07 1.06
C ALA A 31 -13.36 28.40 0.71
N PRO A 32 -14.23 28.94 1.57
CA PRO A 32 -14.85 30.26 1.37
C PRO A 32 -13.84 31.41 1.25
N LEU A 33 -12.62 31.22 1.77
CA LEU A 33 -11.55 32.21 1.77
C LEU A 33 -10.47 31.95 0.71
N ASP A 34 -10.75 31.07 -0.26
CA ASP A 34 -9.85 30.81 -1.39
C ASP A 34 -9.63 32.09 -2.21
N ARG A 35 -8.37 32.50 -2.37
CA ARG A 35 -7.97 33.72 -3.09
C ARG A 35 -7.62 33.47 -4.55
N THR A 36 -7.55 32.22 -4.96
CA THR A 36 -7.20 31.80 -6.33
C THR A 36 -8.45 31.50 -7.14
N VAL A 37 -9.40 30.77 -6.56
CA VAL A 37 -10.68 30.46 -7.19
C VAL A 37 -11.81 30.76 -6.21
N ASP A 38 -12.70 31.69 -6.60
CA ASP A 38 -13.83 32.09 -5.78
C ASP A 38 -14.78 30.91 -5.49
N ILE A 39 -15.39 30.90 -4.30
CA ILE A 39 -16.37 29.89 -3.88
C ILE A 39 -17.58 29.83 -4.80
N ASP A 40 -17.94 30.94 -5.46
CA ASP A 40 -19.00 31.02 -6.45
C ASP A 40 -18.83 29.96 -7.56
N GLN A 41 -17.59 29.59 -7.92
CA GLN A 41 -17.32 28.55 -8.91
C GLN A 41 -17.74 27.16 -8.41
N ALA A 42 -17.45 26.87 -7.15
CA ALA A 42 -17.80 25.60 -6.52
C ALA A 42 -19.32 25.51 -6.31
N GLU A 43 -19.98 26.62 -5.95
CA GLU A 43 -21.43 26.72 -5.87
C GLU A 43 -22.08 26.49 -7.23
N ALA A 44 -21.56 27.12 -8.30
CA ALA A 44 -22.07 26.92 -9.66
C ALA A 44 -22.01 25.44 -10.09
N LEU A 45 -20.90 24.75 -9.82
CA LEU A 45 -20.76 23.31 -10.06
C LEU A 45 -21.76 22.49 -9.25
N PHE A 46 -21.91 22.79 -7.97
CA PHE A 46 -22.82 22.08 -7.08
C PHE A 46 -24.29 22.27 -7.50
N HIS A 47 -24.68 23.48 -7.90
CA HIS A 47 -26.03 23.76 -8.39
C HIS A 47 -26.32 23.08 -9.73
N ALA A 48 -25.35 23.08 -10.66
CA ALA A 48 -25.50 22.42 -11.96
C ALA A 48 -25.60 20.88 -11.87
N ALA A 49 -25.01 20.27 -10.83
CA ALA A 49 -25.01 18.83 -10.63
C ALA A 49 -26.39 18.27 -10.21
N LYS A 50 -26.67 17.01 -10.55
CA LYS A 50 -27.82 16.24 -10.04
C LYS A 50 -27.39 15.38 -8.84
N HIS A 51 -28.34 14.99 -8.00
CA HIS A 51 -28.06 14.06 -6.90
C HIS A 51 -27.64 12.67 -7.43
N PRO A 52 -26.78 11.93 -6.67
CA PRO A 52 -26.23 12.28 -5.36
C PRO A 52 -25.07 13.28 -5.44
N LYS A 53 -25.16 14.37 -4.66
CA LYS A 53 -24.16 15.44 -4.60
C LYS A 53 -23.95 15.93 -3.16
N SER A 54 -22.72 16.29 -2.82
CA SER A 54 -22.32 16.80 -1.51
C SER A 54 -21.34 17.96 -1.66
N PHE A 55 -21.43 18.94 -0.77
CA PHE A 55 -20.52 20.07 -0.67
C PHE A 55 -19.93 20.11 0.74
N VAL A 56 -18.62 20.25 0.85
CA VAL A 56 -17.91 20.33 2.12
C VAL A 56 -17.04 21.59 2.11
N SER A 57 -17.30 22.47 3.06
CA SER A 57 -16.50 23.68 3.23
C SER A 57 -15.16 23.35 3.90
N LEU A 58 -14.08 23.95 3.39
CA LEU A 58 -12.74 23.86 3.97
C LEU A 58 -12.39 25.05 4.87
N ASP A 59 -13.38 25.85 5.25
CA ASP A 59 -13.22 27.00 6.16
C ASP A 59 -12.07 27.95 5.76
N LYS A 60 -10.94 27.89 6.47
CA LYS A 60 -9.79 28.77 6.31
C LYS A 60 -8.64 28.18 5.49
N SER A 61 -8.83 27.01 4.88
CA SER A 61 -7.80 26.37 4.05
C SER A 61 -7.43 27.25 2.85
N ASP A 62 -6.18 27.18 2.42
CA ASP A 62 -5.72 27.81 1.18
C ASP A 62 -5.98 26.91 -0.04
N HIS A 63 -5.87 27.48 -1.23
CA HIS A 63 -6.17 26.80 -2.50
C HIS A 63 -5.36 25.50 -2.70
N LEU A 64 -4.14 25.46 -2.18
CA LEU A 64 -3.21 24.35 -2.36
C LEU A 64 -3.27 23.32 -1.23
N LEU A 65 -4.12 23.51 -0.22
CA LEU A 65 -4.17 22.69 0.99
C LEU A 65 -2.77 22.50 1.62
N SER A 66 -2.05 23.60 1.82
CA SER A 66 -0.68 23.59 2.31
C SER A 66 -0.55 23.06 3.74
N ASN A 67 -1.65 23.06 4.52
CA ASN A 67 -1.69 22.56 5.88
C ASN A 67 -2.04 21.06 5.92
N LYS A 68 -1.18 20.26 6.55
CA LYS A 68 -1.36 18.81 6.72
C LYS A 68 -2.71 18.44 7.36
N ALA A 69 -3.20 19.22 8.33
CA ALA A 69 -4.47 18.93 8.99
C ALA A 69 -5.67 19.00 8.03
N ASP A 70 -5.63 19.94 7.08
CA ASP A 70 -6.69 20.13 6.09
C ASP A 70 -6.65 18.99 5.05
N VAL A 71 -5.44 18.55 4.68
CA VAL A 71 -5.24 17.36 3.82
C VAL A 71 -5.81 16.10 4.48
N GLU A 72 -5.52 15.87 5.77
CA GLU A 72 -6.05 14.74 6.51
C GLU A 72 -7.59 14.76 6.62
N PHE A 73 -8.17 15.94 6.83
CA PHE A 73 -9.62 16.13 6.83
C PHE A 73 -10.26 15.82 5.48
N VAL A 74 -9.69 16.33 4.38
CA VAL A 74 -10.17 16.03 3.02
C VAL A 74 -10.06 14.53 2.72
N ALA A 75 -8.90 13.93 2.99
CA ALA A 75 -8.67 12.51 2.73
C ALA A 75 -9.64 11.61 3.50
N SER A 76 -9.85 11.87 4.80
CA SER A 76 -10.78 11.11 5.63
C SER A 76 -12.24 11.28 5.18
N THR A 77 -12.62 12.49 4.76
CA THR A 77 -13.96 12.75 4.22
C THR A 77 -14.21 12.00 2.90
N ILE A 78 -13.25 12.00 1.98
CA ILE A 78 -13.33 11.23 0.73
C ILE A 78 -13.46 9.74 1.05
N ALA A 79 -12.61 9.21 1.94
CA ALA A 79 -12.63 7.80 2.34
C ALA A 79 -13.96 7.37 2.98
N GLY A 80 -14.60 8.26 3.76
CA GLY A 80 -15.91 8.00 4.36
C GLY A 80 -17.08 8.17 3.38
N TRP A 81 -16.97 9.06 2.39
CA TRP A 81 -18.03 9.36 1.44
C TRP A 81 -18.12 8.35 0.29
N LEU A 82 -16.96 7.92 -0.24
CA LEU A 82 -16.84 7.09 -1.44
C LEU A 82 -17.60 5.74 -1.38
N PRO A 83 -17.56 4.96 -0.27
CA PRO A 83 -18.17 3.64 -0.22
C PRO A 83 -19.68 3.64 -0.50
N ARG A 84 -20.37 4.74 -0.20
CA ARG A 84 -21.82 4.88 -0.46
C ARG A 84 -22.13 5.12 -1.94
N GLN A 85 -21.18 5.68 -2.68
CA GLN A 85 -21.39 6.12 -4.08
C GLN A 85 -20.98 5.08 -5.09
N LEU A 86 -20.08 4.19 -4.70
CA LEU A 86 -19.78 3.00 -5.45
C LEU A 86 -20.95 2.05 -5.23
N GLU A 87 -21.76 1.82 -6.27
CA GLU A 87 -22.54 0.58 -6.34
C GLU A 87 -21.55 -0.55 -6.05
N ARG A 88 -21.92 -1.48 -5.18
CA ARG A 88 -21.09 -2.60 -4.77
C ARG A 88 -20.82 -3.46 -6.01
N SER A 89 -19.82 -3.03 -6.78
CA SER A 89 -19.47 -3.50 -8.10
C SER A 89 -18.54 -4.68 -7.87
N ASP A 90 -19.15 -5.87 -7.80
CA ASP A 90 -18.51 -7.15 -7.62
C ASP A 90 -17.66 -7.29 -6.33
N PRO A 91 -17.41 -8.51 -5.83
CA PRO A 91 -16.35 -8.68 -4.84
C PRO A 91 -15.09 -8.08 -5.44
N VAL A 92 -14.56 -7.03 -4.79
CA VAL A 92 -13.28 -6.36 -5.04
C VAL A 92 -12.57 -6.99 -6.22
N SER A 93 -12.61 -6.33 -7.39
CA SER A 93 -11.73 -6.59 -8.53
C SER A 93 -10.53 -7.37 -8.04
N ARG A 94 -10.50 -8.69 -8.26
CA ARG A 94 -9.43 -9.57 -7.79
C ARG A 94 -8.16 -8.84 -8.17
N TRP A 95 -7.44 -8.31 -7.19
CA TRP A 95 -6.16 -7.69 -7.47
C TRP A 95 -5.39 -8.72 -8.28
N GLU A 96 -5.12 -8.41 -9.54
CA GLU A 96 -4.40 -9.31 -10.43
C GLU A 96 -2.98 -9.29 -9.93
N SER A 97 -2.62 -10.31 -9.16
CA SER A 97 -1.26 -10.46 -8.68
C SER A 97 -0.33 -10.54 -9.88
N PRO A 98 0.80 -9.82 -9.87
CA PRO A 98 1.81 -9.94 -10.90
C PRO A 98 2.47 -11.33 -10.91
N ALA A 99 2.29 -12.12 -9.83
CA ALA A 99 2.85 -13.46 -9.71
C ALA A 99 1.86 -14.53 -10.20
N ALA A 100 2.33 -15.43 -11.07
CA ALA A 100 1.58 -16.63 -11.42
C ALA A 100 1.53 -17.66 -10.27
N PRO A 101 0.64 -18.67 -10.31
CA PRO A 101 0.67 -19.77 -9.35
C PRO A 101 2.04 -20.46 -9.27
N GLY A 102 2.63 -20.51 -8.09
CA GLY A 102 3.97 -21.08 -7.86
C GLY A 102 5.13 -20.08 -8.04
N GLU A 103 4.83 -18.83 -8.39
CA GLU A 103 5.80 -17.74 -8.52
C GLU A 103 5.78 -16.80 -7.32
N VAL A 104 6.93 -16.20 -7.04
CA VAL A 104 7.07 -15.07 -6.13
C VAL A 104 7.68 -13.91 -6.90
N VAL A 105 7.00 -12.77 -6.94
CA VAL A 105 7.50 -11.53 -7.54
C VAL A 105 7.85 -10.56 -6.43
N VAL A 106 9.04 -9.96 -6.51
CA VAL A 106 9.50 -8.93 -5.56
C VAL A 106 9.73 -7.65 -6.33
N ASP A 107 9.01 -6.58 -5.95
CA ASP A 107 9.08 -5.28 -6.61
C ASP A 107 9.56 -4.18 -5.65
N GLU A 108 10.23 -3.18 -6.19
CA GLU A 108 10.75 -2.05 -5.43
C GLU A 108 9.61 -1.13 -4.98
N LEU A 109 9.42 -0.96 -3.66
CA LEU A 109 8.41 -0.03 -3.12
C LEU A 109 8.97 1.39 -2.97
N ASN A 110 10.25 1.49 -2.63
CA ASN A 110 10.97 2.75 -2.54
C ASN A 110 12.43 2.57 -2.99
N ARG A 111 13.11 3.67 -3.27
CA ARG A 111 14.54 3.69 -3.64
C ARG A 111 15.48 3.37 -2.46
N ALA A 112 14.96 2.73 -1.40
CA ALA A 112 15.68 2.26 -0.22
C ALA A 112 15.49 0.74 -0.10
N PHE A 113 15.13 0.22 1.08
CA PHE A 113 15.02 -1.23 1.34
C PHE A 113 13.62 -1.82 1.19
N ALA A 114 12.56 -1.01 1.18
CA ALA A 114 11.21 -1.54 1.19
C ALA A 114 10.86 -2.21 -0.16
N ARG A 115 10.34 -3.43 -0.11
CA ARG A 115 9.87 -4.21 -1.25
C ARG A 115 8.44 -4.64 -1.05
N ARG A 116 7.67 -4.71 -2.14
CA ARG A 116 6.42 -5.46 -2.18
C ARG A 116 6.72 -6.87 -2.65
N VAL A 117 6.23 -7.86 -1.91
CA VAL A 117 6.36 -9.27 -2.23
C VAL A 117 4.98 -9.80 -2.59
N PHE A 118 4.89 -10.46 -3.74
CA PHE A 118 3.66 -10.96 -4.31
C PHE A 118 3.74 -12.47 -4.51
N THR A 119 2.69 -13.16 -4.11
CA THR A 119 2.36 -14.52 -4.57
C THR A 119 1.08 -14.43 -5.40
N ALA A 120 0.66 -15.52 -6.04
CA ALA A 120 -0.58 -15.55 -6.81
C ALA A 120 -1.83 -15.06 -6.04
N THR A 121 -1.82 -15.11 -4.70
CA THR A 121 -3.00 -14.79 -3.87
C THR A 121 -2.73 -13.84 -2.71
N HIS A 122 -1.48 -13.45 -2.45
CA HIS A 122 -1.11 -12.62 -1.30
C HIS A 122 -0.08 -11.56 -1.68
N GLU A 123 -0.12 -10.44 -0.95
CA GLU A 123 0.86 -9.36 -0.98
C GLU A 123 1.30 -9.05 0.45
N TRP A 124 2.59 -8.79 0.66
CA TRP A 124 3.11 -8.19 1.88
C TRP A 124 4.35 -7.34 1.60
N ILE A 125 4.81 -6.61 2.61
CA ILE A 125 6.01 -5.78 2.51
C ILE A 125 7.19 -6.50 3.17
N ALA A 126 8.36 -6.43 2.53
CA ALA A 126 9.65 -6.75 3.11
C ALA A 126 10.40 -5.43 3.35
N ASP A 127 11.03 -5.26 4.50
CA ASP A 127 11.85 -4.07 4.75
C ASP A 127 12.91 -4.35 5.80
N GLU A 128 13.94 -3.52 5.82
CA GLU A 128 14.98 -3.56 6.85
C GLU A 128 14.52 -2.77 8.11
N PRO A 129 14.99 -3.13 9.32
CA PRO A 129 14.58 -2.45 10.56
C PRO A 129 15.02 -0.98 10.60
N LEU A 130 14.44 -0.16 11.48
CA LEU A 130 14.62 1.31 11.51
C LEU A 130 16.07 1.85 11.47
N HIS A 131 17.06 1.07 11.90
CA HIS A 131 18.47 1.50 11.88
C HIS A 131 19.10 1.46 10.49
N VAL A 132 18.47 0.77 9.53
CA VAL A 132 18.92 0.61 8.14
C VAL A 132 17.79 0.86 7.12
N GLY A 133 16.54 0.51 7.44
CA GLY A 133 15.36 0.69 6.60
C GLY A 133 14.22 1.46 7.30
N ALA A 134 12.99 1.23 6.87
CA ALA A 134 11.81 1.94 7.38
C ALA A 134 10.89 1.05 8.24
N ASP A 135 11.27 -0.20 8.51
CA ASP A 135 10.54 -1.15 9.37
C ASP A 135 9.06 -1.31 8.95
N LEU A 136 8.80 -1.31 7.64
CA LEU A 136 7.46 -1.46 7.07
C LEU A 136 6.99 -2.93 6.98
N GLY A 137 7.91 -3.88 7.20
CA GLY A 137 7.65 -5.31 7.14
C GLY A 137 8.88 -6.11 7.61
N PRO A 138 8.77 -7.45 7.73
CA PRO A 138 9.88 -8.28 8.17
C PRO A 138 11.06 -8.22 7.20
N ASP A 139 12.27 -8.23 7.75
CA ASP A 139 13.51 -8.31 6.98
C ASP A 139 13.64 -9.66 6.24
N PRO A 140 14.57 -9.77 5.27
CA PRO A 140 14.74 -11.00 4.50
C PRO A 140 15.05 -12.24 5.35
N TYR A 141 15.80 -12.10 6.44
CA TYR A 141 16.16 -13.22 7.32
C TYR A 141 14.96 -13.68 8.15
N ALA A 142 14.18 -12.74 8.68
CA ALA A 142 12.93 -13.04 9.38
C ALA A 142 11.95 -13.79 8.46
N GLN A 143 11.88 -13.42 7.18
CA GLN A 143 11.07 -14.15 6.20
C GLN A 143 11.60 -15.55 5.90
N LEU A 144 12.92 -15.72 5.77
CA LEU A 144 13.54 -17.04 5.60
C LEU A 144 13.24 -17.96 6.80
N LEU A 145 13.40 -17.44 8.02
CA LEU A 145 13.07 -18.18 9.24
C LEU A 145 11.57 -18.50 9.29
N ALA A 146 10.70 -17.57 8.89
CA ALA A 146 9.26 -17.84 8.81
C ALA A 146 8.94 -18.97 7.83
N ALA A 147 9.56 -18.98 6.65
CA ALA A 147 9.38 -20.06 5.66
C ALA A 147 9.82 -21.44 6.21
N LEU A 148 10.97 -21.51 6.88
CA LEU A 148 11.46 -22.73 7.51
C LEU A 148 10.58 -23.19 8.67
N GLY A 149 10.24 -22.27 9.58
CA GLY A 149 9.47 -22.58 10.78
C GLY A 149 8.05 -23.02 10.46
N THR A 150 7.43 -22.41 9.45
CA THR A 150 6.09 -22.80 8.98
C THR A 150 6.11 -24.18 8.34
N CYS A 151 7.06 -24.47 7.44
CA CYS A 151 7.19 -25.78 6.81
C CYS A 151 7.40 -26.91 7.84
N THR A 152 8.28 -26.69 8.81
CA THR A 152 8.50 -27.64 9.92
C THR A 152 7.24 -27.85 10.74
N SER A 153 6.58 -26.77 11.16
CA SER A 153 5.35 -26.82 11.96
C SER A 153 4.23 -27.59 11.23
N MET A 154 4.02 -27.29 9.94
CA MET A 154 3.06 -27.99 9.08
C MET A 154 3.39 -29.48 8.98
N THR A 155 4.65 -29.83 8.77
CA THR A 155 5.09 -31.23 8.65
C THR A 155 4.84 -32.03 9.93
N ILE A 156 5.18 -31.46 11.10
CA ILE A 156 4.91 -32.09 12.40
C ILE A 156 3.42 -32.38 12.55
N ARG A 157 2.55 -31.44 12.19
CA ARG A 157 1.09 -31.61 12.22
C ARG A 157 0.63 -32.72 11.27
N VAL A 158 1.15 -32.77 10.05
CA VAL A 158 0.84 -33.83 9.07
C VAL A 158 1.20 -35.20 9.64
N VAL A 159 2.37 -35.35 10.24
CA VAL A 159 2.82 -36.62 10.84
C VAL A 159 1.97 -37.01 12.05
N ALA A 160 1.64 -36.06 12.93
CA ALA A 160 0.79 -36.31 14.09
C ALA A 160 -0.60 -36.82 13.68
N ASN A 161 -1.23 -36.14 12.70
CA ASN A 161 -2.53 -36.54 12.16
C ASN A 161 -2.48 -37.95 11.54
N ARG A 162 -1.44 -38.23 10.73
CA ARG A 162 -1.26 -39.55 10.11
C ARG A 162 -1.07 -40.67 11.12
N LYS A 163 -0.43 -40.39 12.27
CA LYS A 163 -0.18 -41.37 13.33
C LYS A 163 -1.28 -41.43 14.39
N GLY A 164 -2.33 -40.60 14.28
CA GLY A 164 -3.39 -40.53 15.28
C GLY A 164 -2.92 -39.99 16.64
N VAL A 165 -1.84 -39.21 16.67
CA VAL A 165 -1.33 -38.59 17.91
C VAL A 165 -2.18 -37.37 18.23
N ALA A 166 -2.78 -37.33 19.43
CA ALA A 166 -3.50 -36.18 19.94
C ALA A 166 -2.54 -35.04 20.31
N LEU A 167 -2.10 -34.29 19.30
CA LEU A 167 -1.18 -33.17 19.45
C LEU A 167 -1.96 -31.85 19.53
N ASP A 168 -1.87 -31.13 20.65
CA ASP A 168 -2.65 -29.89 20.82
C ASP A 168 -2.03 -28.72 20.04
N HIS A 169 -0.75 -28.43 20.22
CA HIS A 169 -0.07 -27.26 19.67
C HIS A 169 1.34 -27.56 19.16
N VAL A 170 1.76 -26.84 18.12
CA VAL A 170 3.15 -26.87 17.61
C VAL A 170 3.66 -25.45 17.59
N ARG A 171 4.82 -25.22 18.22
CA ARG A 171 5.56 -23.97 18.18
C ARG A 171 6.99 -24.26 17.77
N VAL A 172 7.43 -23.62 16.70
CA VAL A 172 8.83 -23.67 16.24
C VAL A 172 9.44 -22.31 16.55
N ARG A 173 10.61 -22.31 17.16
CA ARG A 173 11.43 -21.10 17.38
C ARG A 173 12.70 -21.32 16.58
N LEU A 174 13.08 -20.33 15.78
CA LEU A 174 14.33 -20.37 15.02
C LEU A 174 15.11 -19.10 15.33
N ARG A 175 16.43 -19.18 15.21
CA ARG A 175 17.33 -18.04 15.36
C ARG A 175 18.34 -18.06 14.22
N HIS A 176 18.57 -16.89 13.64
CA HIS A 176 19.66 -16.65 12.71
C HIS A 176 20.72 -15.79 13.41
N HIS A 177 21.99 -16.12 13.19
CA HIS A 177 23.12 -15.31 13.62
C HIS A 177 24.34 -15.58 12.74
N TRP A 178 25.30 -14.67 12.83
CA TRP A 178 26.57 -14.76 12.12
C TRP A 178 27.62 -15.44 13.01
N GLU A 179 28.34 -16.41 12.44
CA GLU A 179 29.49 -17.03 13.10
C GLU A 179 30.75 -16.80 12.26
N HIS A 180 31.86 -16.47 12.91
CA HIS A 180 33.18 -16.40 12.26
C HIS A 180 33.78 -17.79 12.23
N VAL A 181 34.07 -18.33 11.05
CA VAL A 181 34.67 -19.65 10.93
C VAL A 181 36.19 -19.54 11.10
N GLU A 182 36.71 -20.15 12.16
CA GLU A 182 38.16 -20.26 12.41
C GLU A 182 38.83 -21.37 11.56
N ASP A 183 38.05 -22.31 11.00
CA ASP A 183 38.54 -23.48 10.26
C ASP A 183 38.62 -23.27 8.74
N CYS A 184 39.57 -22.44 8.30
CA CYS A 184 40.07 -22.50 6.92
C CYS A 184 41.58 -22.77 6.93
N GLU A 185 42.00 -23.95 7.43
CA GLU A 185 43.42 -24.35 7.46
C GLU A 185 44.05 -24.51 6.06
N THR A 186 43.30 -24.34 4.95
CA THR A 186 43.84 -24.38 3.56
C THR A 186 43.10 -23.48 2.56
N CYS A 187 42.65 -22.30 2.98
CA CYS A 187 41.98 -21.36 2.06
C CYS A 187 42.85 -20.12 1.81
N GLU A 188 43.55 -20.07 0.68
CA GLU A 188 44.20 -18.83 0.23
C GLU A 188 43.12 -17.75 -0.04
N GLY A 189 43.10 -16.70 0.78
CA GLY A 189 42.24 -15.53 0.58
C GLY A 189 42.05 -14.74 1.87
N ASP A 190 42.71 -13.59 1.96
CA ASP A 190 42.74 -12.68 3.12
C ASP A 190 41.38 -12.00 3.32
N GLY A 191 40.62 -12.48 4.30
CA GLY A 191 39.32 -11.93 4.71
C GLY A 191 38.59 -12.88 5.63
N ALA A 192 38.32 -12.45 6.87
CA ALA A 192 37.55 -13.22 7.84
C ALA A 192 36.21 -13.68 7.23
N ARG A 193 36.05 -14.99 7.03
CA ARG A 193 34.85 -15.57 6.44
C ARG A 193 33.80 -15.76 7.54
N THR A 194 32.68 -15.07 7.43
CA THR A 194 31.49 -15.30 8.25
C THR A 194 30.57 -16.30 7.55
N VAL A 195 29.93 -17.17 8.32
CA VAL A 195 28.88 -18.07 7.85
C VAL A 195 27.56 -17.70 8.51
N ASP A 196 26.49 -17.73 7.71
CA ASP A 196 25.10 -17.62 8.18
C ASP A 196 24.68 -18.91 8.88
N VAL A 197 24.42 -18.86 10.19
CA VAL A 197 23.99 -20.01 10.98
C VAL A 197 22.51 -19.87 11.32
N ILE A 198 21.72 -20.90 10.99
CA ILE A 198 20.30 -21.03 11.37
C ILE A 198 20.18 -22.15 12.39
N GLU A 199 19.70 -21.82 13.59
CA GLU A 199 19.48 -22.76 14.70
C GLU A 199 17.98 -22.87 15.02
N ALA A 200 17.58 -24.05 15.53
CA ALA A 200 16.21 -24.42 15.87
C ALA A 200 16.06 -24.83 17.35
#